data_AF-D6XZJ1-F1
#
_entry.id   AF-D6XZJ1-F1
#
_cell.length_a   1.000
_cell.length_b   1.000
_cell.length_c   1.000
_cell.angle_alpha   90.00
_cell.angle_beta   90.00
_cell.angle_gamma   90.00
#
_symmetry.space_group_name_H-M   'P 1'
#
loop_
_entity.id
_entity.type
_entity.pdbx_description
1 polymer ?
#
loop_
_entity_poly.entity_id
_entity_poly.type
_entity_poly.pdbx_seq_one_letter_code
_entity_poly.pdbx_strand_id
1 'polypeptide(L)'
;MSQGSAVQTERELGIEIRKKTHERTEKMIQLGEATYKEIRSGSSEDEQINNLHEQLFKIDMSIVEMKQKIAAIRAQSEKQICECGNEIAEGDMFCGECGSKVVKEEPLDEENSKVCKTCQHQVPVTASFCPACGHLAD
;
A
#
# COMPACT_ATOMS: atom_id res chain seq x y z
N MET A 1 -19.86 21.92 7.54
CA MET A 1 -20.42 21.04 6.49
C MET A 1 -19.35 20.27 5.69
N SER A 2 -18.07 20.21 6.12
CA SER A 2 -16.98 19.62 5.31
C SER A 2 -16.58 18.17 5.65
N GLN A 3 -16.94 17.63 6.82
CA GLN A 3 -16.43 16.32 7.26
C GLN A 3 -17.04 15.11 6.53
N GLY A 4 -18.24 15.24 5.96
CA GLY A 4 -18.88 14.14 5.21
C GLY A 4 -18.18 13.78 3.90
N SER A 5 -17.51 14.73 3.26
CA SER A 5 -16.81 14.49 1.99
C SER A 5 -15.52 13.68 2.19
N ALA A 6 -14.77 13.96 3.25
CA ALA A 6 -13.49 13.30 3.52
C ALA A 6 -13.67 11.81 3.86
N VAL A 7 -14.67 11.50 4.69
CA VAL A 7 -15.01 10.11 5.07
C VAL A 7 -15.48 9.29 3.85
N GLN A 8 -16.25 9.91 2.96
CA GLN A 8 -16.70 9.26 1.73
C GLN A 8 -15.53 8.95 0.79
N THR A 9 -14.61 9.90 0.60
CA THR A 9 -13.41 9.70 -0.22
C THR A 9 -12.49 8.61 0.37
N GLU A 10 -12.29 8.58 1.69
CA GLU A 10 -11.51 7.52 2.34
C GLU A 10 -12.12 6.13 2.07
N ARG A 11 -13.45 6.02 2.19
CA ARG A 11 -14.17 4.77 1.93
C ARG A 11 -14.01 4.31 0.48
N GLU A 12 -14.13 5.22 -0.48
CA GLU A 12 -13.94 4.93 -1.91
C GLU A 12 -12.53 4.44 -2.21
N LEU A 13 -11.50 5.10 -1.67
CA LEU A 13 -10.11 4.67 -1.77
C LEU A 13 -9.89 3.28 -1.16
N GLY A 14 -10.52 3.00 -0.01
CA GLY A 14 -10.45 1.69 0.63
C GLY A 14 -11.04 0.56 -0.23
N ILE A 15 -12.14 0.83 -0.95
CA ILE A 15 -12.75 -0.14 -1.89
C ILE A 15 -11.81 -0.39 -3.07
N GLU A 16 -11.25 0.66 -3.67
CA GLU A 16 -10.31 0.53 -4.80
C GLU A 16 -9.02 -0.19 -4.39
N ILE A 17 -8.48 0.07 -3.18
CA ILE A 17 -7.33 -0.68 -2.65
C ILE A 17 -7.64 -2.18 -2.55
N ARG A 18 -8.82 -2.56 -2.05
CA ARG A 18 -9.22 -3.98 -1.96
C ARG A 18 -9.29 -4.62 -3.34
N LYS A 19 -9.89 -3.93 -4.31
CA LYS A 19 -9.96 -4.39 -5.71
C LYS A 19 -8.58 -4.55 -6.33
N LYS A 20 -7.69 -3.56 -6.17
CA LYS A 20 -6.31 -3.61 -6.65
C LYS A 20 -5.50 -4.71 -5.98
N THR A 21 -5.72 -4.95 -4.69
CA THR A 21 -5.06 -6.04 -3.95
C THR A 21 -5.49 -7.42 -4.47
N HIS A 22 -6.75 -7.56 -4.85
CA HIS A 22 -7.24 -8.76 -5.52
C HIS A 22 -6.58 -8.95 -6.89
N GLU A 23 -6.61 -7.91 -7.75
CA GLU A 23 -5.94 -7.91 -9.06
C GLU A 23 -4.45 -8.27 -8.94
N ARG A 24 -3.75 -7.70 -7.95
CA ARG A 24 -2.35 -8.01 -7.63
C ARG A 24 -2.13 -9.50 -7.37
N THR A 25 -3.04 -10.13 -6.62
CA THR A 25 -2.95 -11.56 -6.28
C THR A 25 -3.07 -12.43 -7.52
N GLU A 26 -4.01 -12.10 -8.42
CA GLU A 26 -4.15 -12.79 -9.70
C GLU A 26 -2.88 -12.66 -10.55
N LYS A 27 -2.28 -11.47 -10.62
CA LYS A 27 -1.04 -11.23 -11.36
C LYS A 27 0.16 -11.98 -10.77
N MET A 28 0.24 -12.09 -9.45
CA MET A 28 1.27 -12.89 -8.79
C MET A 28 1.15 -14.38 -9.13
N ILE A 29 -0.08 -14.91 -9.21
CA ILE A 29 -0.32 -16.30 -9.63
C ILE A 29 0.12 -16.49 -11.08
N GLN A 30 -0.30 -15.59 -11.99
CA GLN A 30 0.09 -15.63 -13.40
C GLN A 30 1.62 -15.59 -13.59
N LEU A 31 2.32 -14.78 -12.78
CA LEU A 31 3.78 -14.70 -12.80
C LEU A 31 4.41 -16.03 -12.39
N GLY A 32 3.91 -16.65 -11.32
CA GLY A 32 4.36 -17.97 -10.88
C GLY A 32 4.13 -19.06 -11.93
N GLU A 33 2.97 -19.06 -12.59
CA GLU A 33 2.64 -19.99 -13.67
C GLU A 33 3.57 -19.83 -14.88
N ALA A 34 3.82 -18.58 -15.31
CA ALA A 34 4.73 -18.27 -16.41
C ALA A 34 6.15 -18.75 -16.08
N THR A 35 6.65 -18.41 -14.89
CA THR A 35 7.98 -18.83 -14.42
C THR A 35 8.11 -20.35 -14.34
N TYR A 36 7.09 -21.03 -13.80
CA TYR A 36 7.09 -22.49 -13.71
C TYR A 36 7.14 -23.15 -15.10
N LYS A 37 6.37 -22.62 -16.05
CA LYS A 37 6.34 -23.10 -17.43
C LYS A 37 7.71 -22.96 -18.09
N GLU A 38 8.36 -21.81 -17.96
CA GLU A 38 9.69 -21.54 -18.50
C GLU A 38 10.75 -22.50 -17.96
N ILE A 39 10.80 -22.66 -16.63
CA ILE A 39 11.72 -23.60 -15.97
C ILE A 39 11.53 -25.02 -16.52
N ARG A 40 10.28 -25.43 -16.74
CA ARG A 40 9.95 -26.78 -17.19
C ARG A 40 10.21 -27.00 -18.68
N SER A 41 9.97 -26.01 -19.52
CA SER A 41 10.22 -26.10 -20.96
C SER A 41 11.69 -25.87 -21.32
N GLY A 42 12.50 -25.38 -20.37
CA GLY A 42 13.86 -24.91 -20.65
C GLY A 42 13.86 -23.66 -21.52
N SER A 43 12.75 -22.93 -21.58
CA SER A 43 12.62 -21.67 -22.31
C SER A 43 13.12 -20.52 -21.45
N SER A 44 13.75 -19.53 -22.06
CA SER A 44 14.13 -18.26 -21.43
C SER A 44 13.27 -17.12 -22.00
N GLU A 45 11.94 -17.30 -21.97
CA GLU A 45 10.99 -16.35 -22.57
C GLU A 45 10.64 -15.22 -21.59
N ASP A 46 11.64 -14.41 -21.26
CA ASP A 46 11.53 -13.33 -20.26
C ASP A 46 10.43 -12.28 -20.58
N GLU A 47 9.91 -12.24 -21.81
CA GLU A 47 8.90 -11.26 -22.24
C GLU A 47 7.62 -11.33 -21.40
N GLN A 48 7.07 -12.53 -21.17
CA GLN A 48 5.82 -12.67 -20.39
C GLN A 48 6.04 -12.33 -18.92
N ILE A 49 7.17 -12.76 -18.34
CA ILE A 49 7.58 -12.43 -16.98
C ILE A 49 7.75 -10.92 -16.81
N ASN A 50 8.47 -10.26 -17.73
CA ASN A 50 8.71 -8.82 -17.66
C ASN A 50 7.42 -8.03 -17.80
N ASN A 51 6.50 -8.46 -18.66
CA ASN A 51 5.18 -7.83 -18.79
C ASN A 51 4.36 -7.95 -17.50
N LEU A 52 4.35 -9.12 -16.86
CA LEU A 52 3.66 -9.34 -15.58
C LEU A 52 4.31 -8.52 -14.46
N HIS A 53 5.64 -8.41 -14.45
CA HIS A 53 6.37 -7.53 -13.54
C HIS A 53 5.95 -6.06 -13.71
N GLU A 54 5.88 -5.55 -14.95
CA GLU A 54 5.46 -4.16 -15.20
C GLU A 54 4.02 -3.90 -14.72
N GLN A 55 3.11 -4.86 -14.93
CA GLN A 55 1.74 -4.77 -14.42
C GLN A 55 1.71 -4.74 -12.88
N LEU A 56 2.46 -5.64 -12.22
CA LEU A 56 2.56 -5.68 -10.75
C LEU A 56 3.11 -4.38 -10.19
N PHE A 57 4.17 -3.83 -10.79
CA PHE A 57 4.76 -2.56 -10.38
C PHE A 57 3.73 -1.41 -10.42
N LYS A 58 2.93 -1.33 -11.49
CA LYS A 58 1.87 -0.30 -11.61
C LYS A 58 0.79 -0.46 -10.53
N ILE A 59 0.39 -1.70 -10.23
CA ILE A 59 -0.59 -1.98 -9.18
C ILE A 59 -0.03 -1.60 -7.81
N ASP A 60 1.22 -1.96 -7.52
CA ASP A 60 1.86 -1.66 -6.24
C ASP A 60 2.00 -0.16 -6.00
N MET A 61 2.44 0.59 -7.01
CA MET A 61 2.50 2.05 -6.95
C MET A 61 1.11 2.67 -6.70
N SER A 62 0.08 2.16 -7.38
CA SER A 62 -1.31 2.62 -7.19
C SER A 62 -1.82 2.37 -5.77
N ILE A 63 -1.58 1.18 -5.21
CA ILE A 63 -1.99 0.84 -3.84
C ILE A 63 -1.31 1.78 -2.85
N VAL A 64 -0.01 1.99 -3.01
CA VAL A 64 0.78 2.83 -2.10
C VAL A 64 0.32 4.29 -2.17
N GLU A 65 0.11 4.85 -3.36
CA GLU A 65 -0.39 6.22 -3.53
C GLU A 65 -1.78 6.40 -2.88
N MET A 66 -2.70 5.44 -3.05
CA MET A 66 -4.01 5.49 -2.41
C MET A 66 -3.91 5.40 -0.89
N LYS A 67 -3.01 4.57 -0.34
CA LYS A 67 -2.77 4.50 1.10
C LYS A 67 -2.22 5.80 1.66
N GLN A 68 -1.31 6.48 0.95
CA GLN A 68 -0.83 7.80 1.34
C GLN A 68 -1.94 8.85 1.35
N LYS A 69 -2.84 8.83 0.36
CA LYS A 69 -4.02 9.72 0.35
C LYS A 69 -4.92 9.47 1.56
N ILE A 70 -5.16 8.20 1.93
CA ILE A 70 -5.89 7.85 3.15
C ILE A 70 -5.17 8.38 4.40
N ALA A 71 -3.86 8.17 4.50
CA ALA A 71 -3.07 8.67 5.64
C ALA A 71 -3.14 10.20 5.75
N ALA A 72 -3.06 10.92 4.64
CA ALA A 72 -3.19 12.39 4.61
C ALA A 72 -4.59 12.87 5.02
N ILE A 73 -5.65 12.18 4.60
CA ILE A 73 -7.03 12.45 5.04
C ILE A 73 -7.16 12.23 6.55
N ARG A 74 -6.63 11.12 7.07
CA ARG A 74 -6.67 10.78 8.49
C ARG A 74 -5.83 11.73 9.35
N ALA A 75 -4.69 12.22 8.85
CA ALA A 75 -3.86 13.19 9.55
C ALA A 75 -4.57 14.55 9.74
N GLN A 76 -5.53 14.88 8.86
CA GLN A 76 -6.37 16.09 8.97
C GLN A 76 -7.63 15.86 9.81
N SER A 77 -7.86 14.63 10.28
CA SER A 77 -9.00 14.21 11.09
C SER A 77 -8.60 13.99 12.54
N GLU A 78 -9.25 14.69 13.47
CA GLU A 78 -9.10 14.42 14.92
C GLU A 78 -9.65 13.04 15.30
N LYS A 79 -10.57 12.49 14.50
CA LYS A 79 -11.17 11.17 14.72
C LYS A 79 -10.42 10.09 13.98
N GLN A 80 -9.95 9.08 14.71
CA GLN A 80 -9.38 7.87 14.14
C GLN A 80 -10.49 6.84 13.91
N ILE A 81 -10.53 6.21 12.74
CA ILE A 81 -11.47 5.12 12.44
C ILE A 81 -10.68 3.82 12.29
N CYS A 82 -11.11 2.80 13.03
CA CYS A 82 -10.53 1.47 12.95
C CYS A 82 -10.82 0.82 11.59
N GLU A 83 -10.00 -0.13 11.16
CA GLU A 83 -10.26 -0.94 9.96
C GLU A 83 -11.60 -1.70 10.01
N CYS A 84 -12.13 -1.96 11.21
CA CYS A 84 -13.44 -2.56 11.40
C CYS A 84 -14.61 -1.57 11.21
N GLY A 85 -14.34 -0.27 11.11
CA GLY A 85 -15.33 0.80 10.92
C GLY A 85 -15.72 1.55 12.19
N ASN A 86 -15.21 1.16 13.36
CA ASN A 86 -15.52 1.86 14.62
C ASN A 86 -14.73 3.17 14.76
N GLU A 87 -15.33 4.19 15.37
CA GLU A 87 -14.58 5.36 15.83
C GLU A 87 -13.70 4.98 17.03
N ILE A 88 -12.44 5.39 17.00
CA ILE A 88 -11.45 5.18 18.04
C ILE A 88 -11.36 6.45 18.87
N ALA A 89 -11.51 6.34 20.19
CA ALA A 89 -11.40 7.50 21.05
C ALA A 89 -9.96 8.02 21.09
N GLU A 90 -9.83 9.32 21.34
CA GLU A 90 -8.52 9.97 21.36
C GLU A 90 -7.68 9.39 22.51
N GLY A 91 -6.53 8.80 22.17
CA GLY A 91 -5.63 8.17 23.13
C GLY A 91 -5.81 6.65 23.31
N ASP A 92 -6.83 6.04 22.69
CA ASP A 92 -7.00 4.59 22.72
C ASP A 92 -5.83 3.89 22.02
N MET A 93 -5.26 2.87 22.69
CA MET A 93 -4.22 2.00 22.13
C MET A 93 -4.79 0.82 21.35
N PHE A 94 -6.06 0.49 21.54
CA PHE A 94 -6.78 -0.59 20.87
C PHE A 94 -8.21 -0.16 20.53
N CYS A 95 -8.76 -0.67 19.45
CA CYS A 95 -10.16 -0.49 19.12
C CYS A 95 -11.04 -1.23 20.14
N GLY A 96 -11.95 -0.50 20.79
CA GLY A 96 -12.89 -1.08 21.76
C GLY A 96 -13.88 -2.10 21.20
N GLU A 97 -14.04 -2.17 19.87
CA GLU A 97 -14.99 -3.10 19.21
C GLU A 97 -14.32 -4.36 18.69
N CYS A 98 -13.21 -4.24 17.92
CA CYS A 98 -12.54 -5.41 17.33
C CYS A 98 -11.23 -5.81 18.02
N GLY A 99 -10.76 -5.03 18.99
CA GLY A 99 -9.50 -5.29 19.70
C GLY A 99 -8.22 -5.02 18.90
N SER A 100 -8.33 -4.55 17.65
CA SER A 100 -7.17 -4.24 16.82
C SER A 100 -6.36 -3.10 17.43
N LYS A 101 -5.03 -3.22 17.44
CA LYS A 101 -4.13 -2.20 17.95
C LYS A 101 -4.24 -0.93 17.08
N VAL A 102 -4.31 0.21 17.74
CA VAL A 102 -4.27 1.52 17.08
C VAL A 102 -2.83 1.80 16.68
N VAL A 103 -2.56 1.79 15.39
CA VAL A 103 -1.26 2.19 14.85
C VAL A 103 -1.35 3.67 14.51
N LYS A 104 -0.76 4.52 15.35
CA LYS A 104 -0.48 5.90 14.97
C LYS A 104 0.76 5.86 14.09
N GLU A 105 0.56 5.96 12.78
CA GLU A 105 1.68 6.19 11.87
C GLU A 105 2.21 7.60 12.16
N GLU A 106 3.46 7.69 12.64
CA GLU A 106 4.13 8.97 12.73
C GLU A 106 4.30 9.53 11.30
N PRO A 107 3.94 10.80 11.06
CA PRO A 107 4.11 11.39 9.75
C PRO A 107 5.59 11.34 9.36
N LEU A 108 5.84 10.91 8.11
CA LEU A 108 7.17 11.01 7.53
C LEU A 108 7.47 12.49 7.27
N ASP A 109 8.57 12.98 7.82
CA ASP A 109 9.10 14.32 7.63
C ASP A 109 10.45 14.26 6.89
N GLU A 110 11.00 15.43 6.57
CA GLU A 110 12.28 15.51 5.85
C GLU A 110 13.46 14.94 6.65
N GLU A 111 13.38 14.86 7.98
CA GLU A 111 14.47 14.34 8.82
C GLU A 111 14.43 12.80 8.93
N ASN A 112 13.26 12.19 8.87
CA ASN A 112 13.07 10.75 9.04
C ASN A 112 12.77 9.99 7.74
N SER A 113 12.86 10.66 6.58
CA SER A 113 12.58 10.06 5.28
C SER A 113 13.66 10.33 4.21
N LYS A 114 13.70 9.45 3.22
CA LYS A 114 14.57 9.52 2.02
C LYS A 114 13.76 9.18 0.79
N VAL A 115 14.20 9.66 -0.38
CA VAL A 115 13.52 9.38 -1.65
C VAL A 115 14.12 8.12 -2.28
N CYS A 116 13.28 7.15 -2.62
CA CYS A 116 13.71 5.96 -3.34
C CYS A 116 14.28 6.33 -4.72
N LYS A 117 15.52 5.92 -5.00
CA LYS A 117 16.19 6.19 -6.28
C LYS A 117 15.51 5.53 -7.49
N THR A 118 14.76 4.44 -7.27
CA THR A 118 14.10 3.68 -8.34
C THR A 118 12.72 4.23 -8.69
N CYS A 119 11.85 4.45 -7.70
CA CYS A 119 10.46 4.85 -7.94
C CYS A 119 10.09 6.24 -7.40
N GLN A 120 11.06 6.97 -6.82
CA GLN A 120 10.90 8.32 -6.27
C GLN A 120 9.90 8.43 -5.12
N HIS A 121 9.48 7.31 -4.55
CA HIS A 121 8.62 7.28 -3.38
C HIS A 121 9.38 7.72 -2.12
N GLN A 122 8.69 8.41 -1.21
CA GLN A 122 9.25 8.78 0.09
C GLN A 122 9.24 7.56 1.02
N VAL A 123 10.40 7.22 1.57
CA VAL A 123 10.63 6.00 2.34
C VAL A 123 11.22 6.36 3.70
N PRO A 124 10.84 5.69 4.82
CA PRO A 124 11.51 5.88 6.09
C PRO A 124 13.03 5.63 5.96
N VAL A 125 13.87 6.44 6.61
CA VAL A 125 15.34 6.23 6.60
C VAL A 125 15.74 4.88 7.16
N THR A 126 14.92 4.32 8.07
CA THR A 126 15.09 3.01 8.71
C THR A 126 14.69 1.83 7.83
N ALA A 127 14.00 2.05 6.72
CA ALA A 127 13.60 0.95 5.84
C ALA A 127 14.80 0.42 5.05
N SER A 128 14.95 -0.90 5.02
CA SER A 128 15.91 -1.60 4.15
C SER A 128 15.43 -1.66 2.68
N PHE A 129 14.11 -1.72 2.48
CA PHE A 129 13.50 -1.82 1.16
C PHE A 129 12.39 -0.79 1.00
N CYS A 130 12.21 -0.30 -0.22
CA CYS A 130 11.13 0.61 -0.56
C CYS A 130 9.78 -0.13 -0.49
N PRO A 131 8.82 0.34 0.33
CA PRO A 131 7.51 -0.31 0.44
C PRO A 131 6.68 -0.20 -0.85
N ALA A 132 7.06 0.68 -1.78
CA ALA A 132 6.36 0.90 -3.03
C ALA A 132 6.87 0.02 -4.18
N CYS A 133 8.19 -0.20 -4.27
CA CYS A 133 8.78 -0.92 -5.42
C CYS A 133 9.69 -2.10 -5.04
N GLY A 134 9.88 -2.38 -3.74
CA GLY A 134 10.69 -3.50 -3.26
C GLY A 134 12.20 -3.37 -3.47
N HIS A 135 12.68 -2.33 -4.14
CA HIS A 135 14.13 -2.08 -4.28
C HIS A 135 14.75 -1.65 -2.96
N LEU A 136 16.07 -1.84 -2.85
CA LEU A 136 16.87 -1.32 -1.74
C LEU A 136 16.62 0.18 -1.56
N ALA A 137 16.31 0.55 -0.32
CA ALA A 137 16.07 1.92 0.06
C ALA A 137 17.42 2.54 0.47
N ASP A 138 18.28 2.82 -0.52
CA ASP A 138 19.63 3.39 -0.30
C ASP A 138 19.73 4.84 -0.78
#